data_AF-A0A2G4GYM3-F1
#
_entry.id   AF-A0A2G4GYM3-F1
#
_cell.length_a   1.000
_cell.length_b   1.000
_cell.length_c   1.000
_cell.angle_alpha   90.00
_cell.angle_beta   90.00
_cell.angle_gamma   90.00
#
_symmetry.space_group_name_H-M   'P 1'
#
loop_
_entity.id
_entity.type
_entity.pdbx_description
1 polymer ?
#
loop_
_entity_poly.entity_id
_entity_poly.type
_entity_poly.pdbx_seq_one_letter_code
_entity_poly.pdbx_strand_id
1 'polypeptide(L)'
;MKTIQQNIRKGFTLLEVLVSTAIMVIIVLTVVSIASDSLRVYDRAVADLSTQSEARGVLDAMENDFSTAVLRSDGRCWMEIIIPAGTSAPSTVTAVGNIHPIDQPIVMLFSAPQDRPRWSADTTTRRQLRGDVCAVAYRIGQRSPFDMPGEKIQQVYGVYRTIIDPENTFAEALPVILDGAVSASMKTPWDYWSGSRSVAEYAPLTGSSGTKTKTLIDNSLNCWTMDEQNFIGSNVVAVNIILWCSSSLPAQNATINDPVKRVDSALRPVFPAASDQALKYSVNPLNGGYGVAFKSATTAATVLLAPVRYAETGTPTAVSPGGVHPKDYYFGRLRVFSNRMYPDGLTLGAPATTAPFNYMPYTIRGVEVSVTVLTPDGSKELRGLQMLNDNQKVPEADFKRIVYQHGRNYTRYIRVLANGG
;
A
#
# COMPACT_ATOMS: atom_id res chain seq x y z
N MET A 1 87.82 -25.00 40.40
CA MET A 1 87.23 -25.28 39.07
C MET A 1 85.78 -24.79 39.08
N LYS A 2 85.48 -23.72 38.34
CA LYS A 2 84.10 -23.21 38.14
C LYS A 2 83.62 -23.73 36.79
N THR A 3 82.72 -24.70 36.80
CA THR A 3 82.00 -25.18 35.61
C THR A 3 80.95 -24.13 35.24
N ILE A 4 81.17 -23.43 34.13
CA ILE A 4 80.18 -22.54 33.53
C ILE A 4 79.10 -23.45 32.92
N GLN A 5 77.96 -23.60 33.59
CA GLN A 5 76.76 -24.17 32.98
C GLN A 5 76.25 -23.19 31.92
N GLN A 6 76.53 -23.46 30.65
CA GLN A 6 75.83 -22.80 29.56
C GLN A 6 74.40 -23.33 29.52
N ASN A 7 73.44 -22.48 29.91
CA ASN A 7 72.03 -22.71 29.65
C ASN A 7 71.81 -22.70 28.13
N ILE A 8 71.84 -23.88 27.50
CA ILE A 8 71.39 -24.05 26.11
C ILE A 8 69.91 -23.72 26.09
N ARG A 9 69.56 -22.50 25.63
CA ARG A 9 68.18 -22.14 25.34
C ARG A 9 67.72 -23.04 24.19
N LYS A 10 66.87 -24.03 24.49
CA LYS A 10 66.26 -24.89 23.49
C LYS A 10 65.40 -24.03 22.57
N GLY A 11 65.77 -23.94 21.29
CA GLY A 11 64.95 -23.33 20.26
C GLY A 11 63.75 -24.22 19.91
N PHE A 12 62.69 -23.62 19.37
CA PHE A 12 61.52 -24.37 18.91
C PHE A 12 61.87 -25.32 17.76
N THR A 13 61.29 -26.51 17.79
CA THR A 13 61.41 -27.46 16.68
C THR A 13 60.57 -27.01 15.49
N LEU A 14 60.97 -27.39 14.27
CA LEU A 14 60.24 -27.04 13.04
C LEU A 14 58.79 -27.57 13.06
N LEU A 15 58.58 -28.72 13.73
CA LEU A 15 57.27 -29.30 13.96
C LEU A 15 56.39 -28.42 14.88
N GLU A 16 56.93 -27.91 15.98
CA GLU A 16 56.18 -27.00 16.88
C GLU A 16 55.78 -25.70 16.16
N VAL A 17 56.66 -25.17 15.31
CA VAL A 17 56.36 -23.97 14.52
C VAL A 17 55.26 -24.27 13.50
N LEU A 18 55.32 -25.40 12.79
CA LEU A 18 54.27 -25.81 11.84
C LEU A 18 52.92 -26.06 12.51
N VAL A 19 52.90 -26.69 13.69
CA VAL A 19 51.67 -26.91 14.45
C VAL A 19 51.11 -25.58 14.95
N SER A 20 51.96 -24.69 15.45
CA SER A 20 51.55 -23.38 15.95
C SER A 20 50.97 -22.50 14.83
N THR A 21 51.59 -22.49 13.65
CA THR A 21 51.05 -21.74 12.49
C THR A 21 49.77 -22.36 11.95
N ALA A 22 49.66 -23.70 11.93
CA ALA A 22 48.42 -24.37 11.55
C ALA A 22 47.25 -24.02 12.48
N ILE A 23 47.47 -24.05 13.80
CA ILE A 23 46.48 -23.64 14.80
C ILE A 23 46.12 -22.16 14.63
N MET A 24 47.12 -21.29 14.43
CA MET A 24 46.88 -19.87 14.19
C MET A 24 45.97 -19.63 12.98
N VAL A 25 46.23 -20.31 11.84
CA VAL A 25 45.41 -20.18 10.64
C VAL A 25 43.97 -20.62 10.92
N ILE A 26 43.77 -21.73 11.62
CA ILE A 26 42.44 -22.22 11.99
C ILE A 26 41.71 -21.20 12.87
N ILE A 27 42.38 -20.64 13.88
CA ILE A 27 41.80 -19.62 14.76
C ILE A 27 41.45 -18.36 13.98
N VAL A 28 42.34 -17.87 13.11
CA VAL A 28 42.07 -16.67 12.30
C VAL A 28 40.88 -16.88 11.37
N LEU A 29 40.82 -18.04 10.68
CA LEU A 29 39.69 -18.35 9.80
C LEU A 29 38.37 -18.43 10.56
N THR A 30 38.35 -19.11 11.71
CA THR A 30 37.13 -19.21 12.53
C THR A 30 36.67 -17.85 13.05
N VAL A 31 37.58 -16.99 13.52
CA VAL A 31 37.25 -15.63 13.96
C VAL A 31 36.71 -14.78 12.81
N VAL A 32 37.33 -14.83 11.63
CA VAL A 32 36.87 -14.09 10.45
C VAL A 32 35.50 -14.58 9.99
N SER A 33 35.24 -15.89 10.03
CA SER A 33 33.91 -16.45 9.71
C SER A 33 32.84 -15.95 10.68
N ILE A 34 33.10 -16.02 11.99
CA ILE A 34 32.14 -15.53 13.00
C ILE A 34 31.89 -14.02 12.85
N ALA A 35 32.94 -13.23 12.61
CA ALA A 35 32.82 -11.80 12.38
C ALA A 35 31.99 -11.51 11.12
N SER A 36 32.23 -12.23 10.03
CA SER A 36 31.50 -12.07 8.76
C SER A 36 30.02 -12.43 8.91
N ASP A 37 29.71 -13.51 9.62
CA ASP A 37 28.33 -13.92 9.89
C ASP A 37 27.62 -12.90 10.78
N SER A 38 28.31 -12.38 11.80
CA SER A 38 27.77 -11.33 12.68
C SER A 38 27.45 -10.04 11.91
N LEU A 39 28.33 -9.61 11.00
CA LEU A 39 28.10 -8.46 10.13
C LEU A 39 26.91 -8.68 9.19
N ARG A 40 26.78 -9.86 8.58
CA ARG A 40 25.63 -10.20 7.73
C ARG A 40 24.31 -10.18 8.49
N VAL A 41 24.31 -10.68 9.73
CA VAL A 41 23.11 -10.63 10.60
C VAL A 41 22.78 -9.17 10.95
N TYR A 42 23.78 -8.36 11.26
CA TYR A 42 23.61 -6.94 11.53
C TYR A 42 23.01 -6.19 10.34
N ASP A 43 23.59 -6.34 9.14
CA ASP A 43 23.09 -5.69 7.92
C ASP A 43 21.65 -6.09 7.61
N ARG A 44 21.31 -7.37 7.80
CA ARG A 44 19.94 -7.87 7.65
C ARG A 44 18.99 -7.24 8.67
N ALA A 45 19.39 -7.14 9.93
CA ALA A 45 18.57 -6.55 10.98
C ALA A 45 18.32 -5.06 10.72
N VAL A 46 19.34 -4.32 10.28
CA VAL A 46 19.21 -2.91 9.88
C VAL A 46 18.29 -2.76 8.66
N ALA A 47 18.45 -3.64 7.66
CA ALA A 47 17.58 -3.67 6.49
C ALA A 47 16.11 -3.90 6.88
N ASP A 48 15.82 -4.90 7.71
CA ASP A 48 14.47 -5.19 8.16
C ASP A 48 13.87 -4.04 8.99
N LEU A 49 14.67 -3.36 9.84
CA LEU A 49 14.23 -2.18 10.59
C LEU A 49 13.89 -1.01 9.68
N SER A 50 14.74 -0.75 8.67
CA SER A 50 14.49 0.30 7.67
C SER A 50 13.19 0.00 6.90
N THR A 51 13.02 -1.22 6.40
CA THR A 51 11.81 -1.64 5.69
C THR A 51 10.56 -1.56 6.59
N GLN A 52 10.69 -1.89 7.87
CA GLN A 52 9.60 -1.76 8.83
C GLN A 52 9.26 -0.28 9.11
N SER A 53 10.25 0.61 9.17
CA SER A 53 10.02 2.03 9.40
C SER A 53 9.24 2.68 8.24
N GLU A 54 9.57 2.33 7.01
CA GLU A 54 8.85 2.78 5.80
C GLU A 54 7.41 2.27 5.80
N ALA A 55 7.21 0.99 6.11
CA ALA A 55 5.88 0.42 6.22
C ALA A 55 5.04 1.08 7.32
N ARG A 56 5.66 1.39 8.48
CA ARG A 56 4.99 2.09 9.58
C ARG A 56 4.54 3.48 9.17
N GLY A 57 5.37 4.26 8.47
CA GLY A 57 4.99 5.58 7.97
C GLY A 57 3.70 5.54 7.13
N VAL A 58 3.60 4.59 6.21
CA VAL A 58 2.40 4.41 5.38
C VAL A 58 1.19 3.96 6.20
N LEU A 59 1.37 2.93 7.04
CA LEU A 59 0.28 2.37 7.82
C LEU A 59 -0.24 3.34 8.90
N ASP A 60 0.63 4.14 9.52
CA ASP A 60 0.27 5.16 10.51
C ASP A 60 -0.52 6.30 9.86
N ALA A 61 -0.10 6.75 8.67
CA ALA A 61 -0.83 7.76 7.91
C ALA A 61 -2.22 7.25 7.51
N MET A 62 -2.31 6.04 6.96
CA MET A 62 -3.61 5.46 6.59
C MET A 62 -4.50 5.20 7.82
N GLU A 63 -3.94 4.81 8.96
CA GLU A 63 -4.70 4.65 10.21
C GLU A 63 -5.31 5.96 10.69
N ASN A 64 -4.55 7.06 10.71
CA ASN A 64 -5.04 8.38 11.09
C ASN A 64 -6.25 8.80 10.22
N ASP A 65 -6.17 8.52 8.93
CA ASP A 65 -7.19 8.96 7.97
C ASP A 65 -8.42 8.07 7.96
N PHE A 66 -8.25 6.74 8.02
CA PHE A 66 -9.39 5.82 8.07
C PHE A 66 -10.11 5.84 9.42
N SER A 67 -9.39 6.04 10.54
CA SER A 67 -10.02 6.13 11.86
C SER A 67 -10.89 7.38 12.01
N THR A 68 -10.55 8.46 11.28
CA THR A 68 -11.29 9.73 11.25
C THR A 68 -12.10 9.94 9.98
N ALA A 69 -12.29 8.88 9.17
CA ALA A 69 -13.06 8.96 7.94
C ALA A 69 -14.50 9.42 8.21
N VAL A 70 -15.06 10.18 7.26
CA VAL A 70 -16.43 10.69 7.33
C VAL A 70 -17.28 9.88 6.35
N LEU A 71 -18.25 9.13 6.86
CA LEU A 71 -19.24 8.38 6.07
C LEU A 71 -20.63 8.77 6.58
N ARG A 72 -21.39 9.58 5.85
CA ARG A 72 -22.72 10.05 6.29
C ARG A 72 -23.84 9.25 5.65
N SER A 73 -24.92 9.07 6.39
CA SER A 73 -26.15 8.38 5.95
C SER A 73 -27.04 9.26 5.07
N ASP A 74 -26.46 10.12 4.24
CA ASP A 74 -27.16 11.06 3.35
C ASP A 74 -27.39 10.50 1.94
N GLY A 75 -27.01 9.24 1.71
CA GLY A 75 -27.14 8.56 0.44
C GLY A 75 -26.08 8.95 -0.59
N ARG A 76 -25.04 9.71 -0.21
CA ARG A 76 -23.95 10.17 -1.10
C ARG A 76 -22.67 9.35 -0.95
N CYS A 77 -21.82 9.42 -1.97
CA CYS A 77 -20.56 8.69 -2.01
C CYS A 77 -19.49 9.47 -1.23
N TRP A 78 -19.00 8.87 -0.15
CA TRP A 78 -18.03 9.51 0.75
C TRP A 78 -16.62 8.92 0.65
N MET A 79 -16.52 7.71 0.08
CA MET A 79 -15.23 7.09 -0.21
C MET A 79 -15.31 6.35 -1.54
N GLU A 80 -14.21 6.35 -2.26
CA GLU A 80 -14.10 5.70 -3.54
C GLU A 80 -12.72 5.07 -3.71
N ILE A 81 -12.70 3.83 -4.18
CA ILE A 81 -11.48 3.09 -4.47
C ILE A 81 -11.47 2.75 -5.95
N ILE A 82 -10.36 3.01 -6.62
CA ILE A 82 -10.15 2.69 -8.03
C ILE A 82 -8.93 1.79 -8.14
N ILE A 83 -9.06 0.68 -8.86
CA ILE A 83 -7.95 -0.16 -9.27
C ILE A 83 -7.58 0.30 -10.70
N PRO A 84 -6.37 0.85 -10.92
CA PRO A 84 -5.92 1.26 -12.25
C PRO A 84 -6.10 0.14 -13.28
N ALA A 85 -6.59 0.45 -14.49
CA ALA A 85 -6.86 -0.55 -15.54
C ALA A 85 -7.85 -1.69 -15.17
N GLY A 86 -8.54 -1.60 -14.03
CA GLY A 86 -9.57 -2.57 -13.64
C GLY A 86 -10.90 -2.38 -14.37
N THR A 87 -11.79 -3.36 -14.27
CA THR A 87 -13.12 -3.31 -14.90
C THR A 87 -13.91 -2.09 -14.43
N SER A 88 -14.32 -1.22 -15.37
CA SER A 88 -15.04 0.03 -15.07
C SER A 88 -14.26 1.07 -14.25
N ALA A 89 -12.95 0.91 -14.11
CA ALA A 89 -12.08 2.00 -13.71
C ALA A 89 -12.06 3.09 -14.80
N PRO A 90 -11.92 4.38 -14.44
CA PRO A 90 -11.74 5.44 -15.42
C PRO A 90 -10.52 5.15 -16.31
N SER A 91 -10.68 5.25 -17.63
CA SER A 91 -9.63 4.98 -18.62
C SER A 91 -8.42 5.91 -18.50
N THR A 92 -8.59 7.04 -17.81
CA THR A 92 -7.52 7.98 -17.50
C THR A 92 -6.57 7.45 -16.43
N VAL A 93 -6.91 6.44 -15.64
CA VAL A 93 -6.03 5.94 -14.58
C VAL A 93 -5.15 4.80 -15.08
N THR A 94 -3.85 5.10 -15.22
CA THR A 94 -2.83 4.13 -15.67
C THR A 94 -2.13 3.43 -14.50
N ALA A 95 -1.77 2.16 -14.73
CA ALA A 95 -0.94 1.38 -13.84
C ALA A 95 0.52 1.90 -13.84
N VAL A 96 1.13 1.97 -12.67
CA VAL A 96 2.49 2.48 -12.46
C VAL A 96 3.51 1.34 -12.60
N GLY A 97 4.47 1.52 -13.51
CA GLY A 97 5.63 0.63 -13.66
C GLY A 97 5.27 -0.85 -13.84
N ASN A 98 5.96 -1.71 -13.09
CA ASN A 98 5.77 -3.16 -13.02
C ASN A 98 4.72 -3.61 -12.01
N ILE A 99 4.16 -2.68 -11.21
CA ILE A 99 3.21 -3.04 -10.17
C ILE A 99 1.93 -3.52 -10.82
N HIS A 100 1.41 -4.64 -10.33
CA HIS A 100 0.15 -5.17 -10.81
C HIS A 100 -1.00 -4.20 -10.47
N PRO A 101 -1.96 -3.93 -11.37
CA PRO A 101 -3.15 -3.11 -11.11
C PRO A 101 -3.74 -3.18 -9.69
N ILE A 102 -4.06 -4.39 -9.25
CA ILE A 102 -4.66 -4.67 -7.93
C ILE A 102 -3.80 -4.26 -6.72
N ASP A 103 -2.49 -4.12 -6.90
CA ASP A 103 -1.52 -3.79 -5.84
C ASP A 103 -1.25 -2.27 -5.76
N GLN A 104 -2.01 -1.46 -6.50
CA GLN A 104 -1.86 -0.01 -6.53
C GLN A 104 -3.24 0.68 -6.55
N PRO A 105 -4.12 0.40 -5.57
CA PRO A 105 -5.39 1.06 -5.47
C PRO A 105 -5.18 2.57 -5.27
N ILE A 106 -6.02 3.36 -5.93
CA ILE A 106 -6.22 4.77 -5.60
C ILE A 106 -7.37 4.82 -4.62
N VAL A 107 -7.12 5.35 -3.44
CA VAL A 107 -8.17 5.57 -2.44
C VAL A 107 -8.44 7.05 -2.33
N MET A 108 -9.71 7.42 -2.37
CA MET A 108 -10.18 8.78 -2.16
C MET A 108 -11.23 8.75 -1.06
N LEU A 109 -11.03 9.56 -0.01
CA LEU A 109 -11.99 9.67 1.08
C LEU A 109 -12.00 11.09 1.67
N PHE A 110 -12.95 11.32 2.57
CA PHE A 110 -12.95 12.50 3.44
C PHE A 110 -12.65 12.07 4.87
N SER A 111 -11.74 12.75 5.55
CA SER A 111 -11.33 12.44 6.91
C SER A 111 -10.98 13.71 7.67
N ALA A 112 -10.78 13.61 8.99
CA ALA A 112 -10.32 14.73 9.82
C ALA A 112 -8.93 14.44 10.41
N PRO A 113 -7.89 14.38 9.57
CA PRO A 113 -6.58 13.94 10.02
C PRO A 113 -5.95 14.92 11.01
N GLN A 114 -5.19 14.38 11.95
CA GLN A 114 -4.57 15.19 13.02
C GLN A 114 -3.48 16.14 12.49
N ASP A 115 -2.78 15.72 11.44
CA ASP A 115 -1.67 16.40 10.78
C ASP A 115 -2.11 17.30 9.62
N ARG A 116 -3.42 17.55 9.47
CA ARG A 116 -3.95 18.45 8.44
C ARG A 116 -3.35 19.86 8.51
N PRO A 117 -3.29 20.59 7.38
CA PRO A 117 -2.95 22.01 7.39
C PRO A 117 -3.90 22.81 8.29
N ARG A 118 -3.34 23.54 9.26
CA ARG A 118 -4.10 24.40 10.20
C ARG A 118 -4.01 25.88 9.89
N TRP A 119 -3.13 26.25 8.96
CA TRP A 119 -2.80 27.62 8.61
C TRP A 119 -2.80 27.76 7.10
N SER A 120 -3.08 28.95 6.56
CA SER A 120 -3.01 29.21 5.12
C SER A 120 -1.59 29.04 4.58
N ALA A 121 -1.48 28.71 3.29
CA ALA A 121 -0.20 28.57 2.58
C ALA A 121 0.48 29.91 2.25
N ASP A 122 -0.22 31.03 2.41
CA ASP A 122 0.37 32.36 2.25
C ASP A 122 1.40 32.63 3.37
N THR A 123 2.63 32.93 2.96
CA THR A 123 3.76 33.22 3.84
C THR A 123 3.68 34.60 4.49
N THR A 124 2.93 35.53 3.90
CA THR A 124 2.85 36.93 4.36
C THR A 124 1.65 37.20 5.26
N THR A 125 0.49 36.60 4.97
CA THR A 125 -0.72 36.73 5.79
C THR A 125 -1.23 35.37 6.27
N ARG A 126 -0.43 34.73 7.14
CA ARG A 126 -0.77 33.43 7.70
C ARG A 126 -2.03 33.52 8.57
N ARG A 127 -3.12 32.91 8.12
CA ARG A 127 -4.41 32.86 8.84
C ARG A 127 -4.70 31.42 9.27
N GLN A 128 -5.44 31.25 10.37
CA GLN A 128 -5.91 29.94 10.78
C GLN A 128 -7.03 29.46 9.84
N LEU A 129 -6.92 28.23 9.36
CA LEU A 129 -7.93 27.61 8.50
C LEU A 129 -9.10 27.10 9.34
N ARG A 130 -10.31 27.31 8.83
CA ARG A 130 -11.56 26.84 9.44
C ARG A 130 -11.91 25.43 8.98
N GLY A 131 -12.56 24.68 9.86
CA GLY A 131 -12.97 23.30 9.59
C GLY A 131 -11.92 22.26 9.96
N ASP A 132 -12.32 21.00 9.83
CA ASP A 132 -11.54 19.83 10.22
C ASP A 132 -11.53 18.73 9.15
N VAL A 133 -12.61 18.61 8.38
CA VAL A 133 -12.74 17.64 7.29
C VAL A 133 -11.88 18.06 6.09
N CYS A 134 -11.00 17.16 5.66
CA CYS A 134 -10.12 17.26 4.52
C CYS A 134 -10.49 16.19 3.47
N ALA A 135 -10.33 16.50 2.19
CA ALA A 135 -10.28 15.48 1.15
C ALA A 135 -8.89 14.85 1.14
N VAL A 136 -8.82 13.53 1.18
CA VAL A 136 -7.57 12.76 1.18
C VAL A 136 -7.56 11.77 0.02
N ALA A 137 -6.42 11.68 -0.66
CA ALA A 137 -6.15 10.63 -1.63
C ALA A 137 -4.83 9.90 -1.36
N TYR A 138 -4.81 8.60 -1.62
CA TYR A 138 -3.62 7.75 -1.61
C TYR A 138 -3.42 7.11 -2.97
N ARG A 139 -2.16 7.01 -3.42
CA ARG A 139 -1.77 6.27 -4.62
C ARG A 139 -0.27 5.92 -4.59
N ILE A 140 0.12 4.85 -5.26
CA ILE A 140 1.53 4.53 -5.52
C ILE A 140 2.02 5.28 -6.76
N GLY A 141 3.22 5.85 -6.70
CA GLY A 141 3.94 6.44 -7.82
C GLY A 141 5.34 5.85 -7.98
N GLN A 142 5.97 6.05 -9.14
CA GLN A 142 7.36 5.66 -9.42
C GLN A 142 8.16 6.89 -9.83
N ARG A 143 8.80 7.55 -8.87
CA ARG A 143 9.43 8.87 -9.06
C ARG A 143 10.61 9.06 -8.11
N SER A 144 11.46 10.04 -8.39
CA SER A 144 12.48 10.46 -7.43
C SER A 144 11.80 11.19 -6.26
N PRO A 145 12.22 10.96 -5.00
CA PRO A 145 11.76 11.74 -3.87
C PRO A 145 12.52 13.08 -3.71
N PHE A 146 13.48 13.38 -4.58
CA PHE A 146 14.39 14.53 -4.45
C PHE A 146 14.55 15.38 -5.72
N ASP A 147 13.96 14.97 -6.83
CA ASP A 147 14.32 15.51 -8.15
C ASP A 147 13.11 15.64 -9.08
N MET A 148 13.19 16.64 -9.96
CA MET A 148 12.15 16.94 -10.94
C MET A 148 11.66 15.69 -11.69
N PRO A 149 10.36 15.59 -11.97
CA PRO A 149 9.76 14.48 -12.70
C PRO A 149 10.51 14.10 -13.98
N GLY A 150 11.17 12.95 -14.02
CA GLY A 150 11.69 12.39 -15.27
C GLY A 150 13.08 11.78 -15.22
N GLU A 151 13.92 12.13 -14.24
CA GLU A 151 15.25 11.51 -14.11
C GLU A 151 15.10 10.04 -13.69
N LYS A 152 15.41 9.13 -14.62
CA LYS A 152 15.16 7.69 -14.49
C LYS A 152 16.04 7.03 -13.42
N ILE A 153 17.19 7.64 -13.13
CA ILE A 153 18.26 7.06 -12.29
C ILE A 153 17.87 7.03 -10.79
N GLN A 154 16.90 7.83 -10.37
CA GLN A 154 16.53 7.97 -8.95
C GLN A 154 15.09 7.55 -8.63
N GLN A 155 14.38 6.94 -9.58
CA GLN A 155 12.98 6.61 -9.38
C GLN A 155 12.81 5.46 -8.39
N VAL A 156 12.00 5.69 -7.35
CA VAL A 156 11.57 4.68 -6.39
C VAL A 156 10.06 4.51 -6.49
N TYR A 157 9.59 3.29 -6.28
CA TYR A 157 8.18 3.08 -5.98
C TYR A 157 7.90 3.64 -4.59
N GLY A 158 6.93 4.53 -4.47
CA GLY A 158 6.56 5.14 -3.21
C GLY A 158 5.07 5.35 -3.09
N VAL A 159 4.58 5.38 -1.86
CA VAL A 159 3.20 5.77 -1.58
C VAL A 159 3.17 7.27 -1.37
N TYR A 160 2.19 7.90 -2.00
CA TYR A 160 1.92 9.32 -1.84
C TYR A 160 0.54 9.49 -1.22
N ARG A 161 0.46 10.39 -0.25
CA ARG A 161 -0.76 10.82 0.42
C ARG A 161 -0.92 12.31 0.19
N THR A 162 -2.07 12.66 -0.30
CA THR A 162 -2.41 14.03 -0.64
C THR A 162 -3.57 14.49 0.21
N ILE A 163 -3.40 15.62 0.90
CA ILE A 163 -4.41 16.20 1.77
C ILE A 163 -4.76 17.59 1.24
N ILE A 164 -6.03 17.80 0.94
CA ILE A 164 -6.57 19.13 0.67
C ILE A 164 -6.89 19.79 2.02
N ASP A 165 -6.54 21.06 2.16
CA ASP A 165 -6.88 21.83 3.35
C ASP A 165 -8.41 21.90 3.58
N PRO A 166 -8.86 22.08 4.84
CA PRO A 166 -10.28 21.96 5.15
C PRO A 166 -11.14 23.06 4.50
N GLU A 167 -10.58 24.25 4.23
CA GLU A 167 -11.31 25.33 3.57
C GLU A 167 -11.54 25.04 2.09
N ASN A 168 -10.50 24.62 1.35
CA ASN A 168 -10.66 24.20 -0.06
C ASN A 168 -11.49 22.92 -0.18
N THR A 169 -11.39 22.00 0.78
CA THR A 169 -12.28 20.83 0.85
C THR A 169 -13.74 21.27 0.96
N PHE A 170 -14.03 22.22 1.85
CA PHE A 170 -15.39 22.74 2.03
C PHE A 170 -15.88 23.57 0.83
N ALA A 171 -15.01 24.36 0.21
CA ALA A 171 -15.37 25.25 -0.88
C ALA A 171 -15.47 24.55 -2.24
N GLU A 172 -14.68 23.51 -2.49
CA GLU A 172 -14.58 22.85 -3.81
C GLU A 172 -14.98 21.37 -3.79
N ALA A 173 -14.54 20.60 -2.79
CA ALA A 173 -14.74 19.15 -2.79
C ALA A 173 -16.16 18.76 -2.33
N LEU A 174 -16.63 19.32 -1.22
CA LEU A 174 -17.96 19.02 -0.70
C LEU A 174 -19.06 19.45 -1.69
N PRO A 175 -19.04 20.65 -2.29
CA PRO A 175 -20.08 21.03 -3.25
C PRO A 175 -20.17 20.08 -4.43
N VAL A 176 -19.06 19.46 -4.88
CA VAL A 176 -19.07 18.45 -5.95
C VAL A 176 -19.84 17.21 -5.52
N ILE A 177 -19.52 16.61 -4.37
CA ILE A 177 -20.18 15.38 -3.92
C ILE A 177 -21.60 15.61 -3.39
N LEU A 178 -21.89 16.82 -2.91
CA LEU A 178 -23.19 17.22 -2.40
C LEU A 178 -24.10 17.83 -3.51
N ASP A 179 -23.61 17.91 -4.74
CA ASP A 179 -24.35 18.49 -5.87
C ASP A 179 -25.54 17.63 -6.29
N GLY A 180 -26.67 18.29 -6.55
CA GLY A 180 -27.87 17.66 -7.11
C GLY A 180 -28.59 16.64 -6.19
N ALA A 181 -29.59 15.99 -6.79
CA ALA A 181 -30.36 14.93 -6.14
C ALA A 181 -29.62 13.59 -6.19
N VAL A 182 -29.80 12.77 -5.13
CA VAL A 182 -29.30 11.40 -5.08
C VAL A 182 -29.91 10.60 -6.23
N SER A 183 -29.12 10.36 -7.28
CA SER A 183 -29.57 9.81 -8.56
C SER A 183 -28.46 8.99 -9.23
N ALA A 184 -28.77 8.41 -10.39
CA ALA A 184 -27.82 7.61 -11.16
C ALA A 184 -26.63 8.40 -11.72
N SER A 185 -26.77 9.72 -11.81
CA SER A 185 -25.74 10.63 -12.31
C SER A 185 -25.11 11.45 -11.18
N MET A 186 -25.26 11.06 -9.92
CA MET A 186 -24.64 11.81 -8.83
C MET A 186 -23.11 11.78 -8.95
N LYS A 187 -22.48 12.89 -8.59
CA LYS A 187 -21.03 13.01 -8.57
C LYS A 187 -20.44 12.24 -7.40
N THR A 188 -19.21 11.76 -7.56
CA THR A 188 -18.48 10.97 -6.56
C THR A 188 -17.13 11.61 -6.24
N PRO A 189 -16.37 11.12 -5.25
CA PRO A 189 -15.04 11.65 -4.97
C PRO A 189 -14.14 11.71 -6.21
N TRP A 190 -14.24 10.74 -7.12
CA TRP A 190 -13.54 10.78 -8.40
C TRP A 190 -13.76 12.07 -9.19
N ASP A 191 -14.98 12.62 -9.28
CA ASP A 191 -15.26 13.84 -10.04
C ASP A 191 -14.59 15.09 -9.44
N TYR A 192 -14.29 15.05 -8.14
CA TYR A 192 -13.45 16.06 -7.50
C TYR A 192 -11.98 15.87 -7.89
N TRP A 193 -11.45 14.66 -7.67
CA TRP A 193 -10.04 14.31 -7.82
C TRP A 193 -9.56 14.25 -9.27
N SER A 194 -10.43 13.96 -10.24
CA SER A 194 -10.05 13.92 -11.67
C SER A 194 -10.02 15.30 -12.33
N GLY A 195 -10.37 16.36 -11.59
CA GLY A 195 -10.45 17.73 -12.09
C GLY A 195 -9.21 18.56 -11.75
N SER A 196 -9.09 19.70 -12.44
CA SER A 196 -8.20 20.79 -12.00
C SER A 196 -8.87 21.60 -10.89
N ARG A 197 -8.19 21.75 -9.77
CA ARG A 197 -8.69 22.37 -8.54
C ARG A 197 -7.72 23.41 -8.01
N SER A 198 -8.23 24.33 -7.22
CA SER A 198 -7.41 25.28 -6.49
C SER A 198 -6.88 24.60 -5.24
N VAL A 199 -5.56 24.47 -5.13
CA VAL A 199 -4.90 23.80 -4.01
C VAL A 199 -3.92 24.73 -3.32
N ALA A 200 -3.89 24.66 -1.99
CA ALA A 200 -2.90 25.38 -1.19
C ALA A 200 -1.57 24.62 -1.21
N GLU A 201 -0.53 25.24 -1.76
CA GLU A 201 0.82 24.66 -1.80
C GLU A 201 1.71 25.32 -0.75
N TYR A 202 2.06 24.54 0.28
CA TYR A 202 2.77 25.00 1.47
C TYR A 202 4.29 25.05 1.29
N ALA A 203 4.83 24.13 0.50
CA ALA A 203 6.26 23.97 0.28
C ALA A 203 6.54 23.66 -1.21
N PRO A 204 6.23 24.61 -2.12
CA PRO A 204 6.46 24.37 -3.54
C PRO A 204 7.94 24.17 -3.81
N LEU A 205 8.26 23.22 -4.69
CA LEU A 205 9.63 22.99 -5.17
C LEU A 205 10.18 24.21 -5.94
N THR A 206 9.29 24.96 -6.61
CA THR A 206 9.63 26.18 -7.34
C THR A 206 8.57 27.27 -7.14
N GLY A 207 9.03 28.52 -6.99
CA GLY A 207 8.15 29.68 -6.83
C GLY A 207 7.67 29.91 -5.39
N SER A 208 6.72 30.84 -5.24
CA SER A 208 6.15 31.19 -3.93
C SER A 208 5.08 30.19 -3.50
N SER A 209 5.03 29.93 -2.18
CA SER A 209 3.90 29.27 -1.54
C SER A 209 2.60 30.03 -1.80
N GLY A 210 1.48 29.33 -1.65
CA GLY A 210 0.15 29.88 -1.85
C GLY A 210 -0.72 29.00 -2.72
N THR A 211 -1.84 29.55 -3.16
CA THR A 211 -2.83 28.80 -3.93
C THR A 211 -2.41 28.64 -5.39
N LYS A 212 -2.50 27.42 -5.90
CA LYS A 212 -2.19 27.06 -7.30
C LYS A 212 -3.33 26.24 -7.90
N THR A 213 -3.58 26.42 -9.19
CA THR A 213 -4.46 25.51 -9.93
C THR A 213 -3.66 24.28 -10.35
N LYS A 214 -4.04 23.10 -9.87
CA LYS A 214 -3.38 21.84 -10.23
C LYS A 214 -4.40 20.78 -10.59
N THR A 215 -4.04 19.89 -11.51
CA THR A 215 -4.81 18.68 -11.77
C THR A 215 -4.45 17.65 -10.71
N LEU A 216 -5.45 17.24 -9.91
CA LEU A 216 -5.18 16.44 -8.72
C LEU A 216 -4.78 15.01 -9.09
N ILE A 217 -5.59 14.35 -9.92
CA ILE A 217 -5.33 13.04 -10.51
C ILE A 217 -5.62 13.12 -12.01
N ASP A 218 -4.65 12.71 -12.82
CA ASP A 218 -4.80 12.61 -14.26
C ASP A 218 -4.18 11.32 -14.82
N ASN A 219 -4.08 11.26 -16.14
CA ASN A 219 -3.47 10.15 -16.88
C ASN A 219 -1.94 10.18 -16.92
N SER A 220 -1.33 11.26 -16.40
CA SER A 220 0.10 11.38 -16.28
C SER A 220 0.56 10.84 -14.93
N LEU A 221 1.81 10.36 -14.90
CA LEU A 221 2.51 10.07 -13.65
C LEU A 221 2.98 11.36 -12.95
N ASN A 222 2.57 12.53 -13.45
CA ASN A 222 2.95 13.85 -12.97
C ASN A 222 1.80 14.64 -12.34
N CYS A 223 0.70 13.98 -12.00
CA CYS A 223 -0.39 14.61 -11.27
C CYS A 223 0.05 15.10 -9.87
N TRP A 224 -0.62 16.14 -9.38
CA TRP A 224 -0.28 16.78 -8.09
C TRP A 224 -0.25 15.79 -6.93
N THR A 225 -1.12 14.77 -6.96
CA THR A 225 -1.17 13.74 -5.92
C THR A 225 0.19 13.03 -5.74
N MET A 226 1.00 12.98 -6.80
CA MET A 226 2.32 12.36 -6.83
C MET A 226 3.48 13.34 -6.65
N ASP A 227 3.23 14.61 -6.30
CA ASP A 227 4.29 15.58 -6.01
C ASP A 227 5.13 15.14 -4.80
N GLU A 228 6.41 15.48 -4.77
CA GLU A 228 7.37 15.05 -3.74
C GLU A 228 6.92 15.40 -2.30
N GLN A 229 6.27 16.54 -2.13
CA GLN A 229 5.71 16.97 -0.84
C GLN A 229 4.60 16.06 -0.29
N ASN A 230 4.00 15.22 -1.14
CA ASN A 230 2.97 14.25 -0.78
C ASN A 230 3.54 12.86 -0.47
N PHE A 231 4.86 12.68 -0.54
CA PHE A 231 5.54 11.41 -0.32
C PHE A 231 5.46 10.95 1.14
N ILE A 232 5.05 9.69 1.39
CA ILE A 232 4.91 9.14 2.75
C ILE A 232 5.71 7.86 3.02
N GLY A 233 6.18 7.17 1.98
CA GLY A 233 6.97 5.96 2.18
C GLY A 233 7.65 5.48 0.90
N SER A 234 8.88 5.00 1.05
CA SER A 234 9.74 4.54 -0.04
C SER A 234 9.71 3.02 -0.24
N ASN A 235 10.07 2.59 -1.45
CA ASN A 235 10.24 1.19 -1.85
C ASN A 235 8.97 0.32 -1.67
N VAL A 236 7.80 0.95 -1.69
CA VAL A 236 6.51 0.26 -1.55
C VAL A 236 6.04 -0.20 -2.93
N VAL A 237 6.00 -1.51 -3.12
CA VAL A 237 5.71 -2.16 -4.41
C VAL A 237 4.32 -2.81 -4.46
N ALA A 238 3.60 -2.80 -3.33
CA ALA A 238 2.20 -3.14 -3.29
C ALA A 238 1.51 -2.46 -2.11
N VAL A 239 0.28 -2.01 -2.35
CA VAL A 239 -0.70 -1.63 -1.33
C VAL A 239 -1.98 -2.41 -1.65
N ASN A 240 -2.53 -3.11 -0.68
CA ASN A 240 -3.79 -3.83 -0.79
C ASN A 240 -4.74 -3.38 0.31
N ILE A 241 -6.03 -3.35 -0.02
CA ILE A 241 -7.07 -2.83 0.85
C ILE A 241 -8.25 -3.79 0.83
N ILE A 242 -8.61 -4.29 2.02
CA ILE A 242 -9.77 -5.15 2.22
C ILE A 242 -10.73 -4.40 3.14
N LEU A 243 -11.99 -4.27 2.73
CA LEU A 243 -13.01 -3.64 3.56
C LEU A 243 -13.74 -4.70 4.36
N TRP A 244 -13.79 -4.52 5.68
CA TRP A 244 -14.53 -5.39 6.59
C TRP A 244 -15.85 -4.72 6.96
N CYS A 245 -16.95 -5.31 6.50
CA CYS A 245 -18.25 -4.66 6.51
C CYS A 245 -19.28 -5.44 7.33
N SER A 246 -20.18 -4.75 8.03
CA SER A 246 -21.41 -5.37 8.54
C SER A 246 -22.51 -5.34 7.49
N SER A 247 -23.36 -6.37 7.48
CA SER A 247 -24.45 -6.52 6.51
C SER A 247 -25.69 -7.10 7.19
N SER A 248 -26.87 -6.73 6.68
CA SER A 248 -28.16 -7.29 7.11
C SER A 248 -28.55 -8.59 6.40
N LEU A 249 -27.74 -9.06 5.44
CA LEU A 249 -28.01 -10.31 4.72
C LEU A 249 -27.75 -11.54 5.63
N PRO A 250 -28.33 -12.72 5.32
CA PRO A 250 -28.03 -13.96 6.05
C PRO A 250 -26.56 -14.35 5.89
N ALA A 251 -25.84 -14.47 7.01
CA ALA A 251 -24.47 -14.98 6.99
C ALA A 251 -24.51 -16.52 7.02
N GLN A 252 -23.73 -17.17 6.17
CA GLN A 252 -23.43 -18.59 6.34
C GLN A 252 -22.06 -18.70 7.02
N ASN A 253 -21.93 -19.68 7.92
CA ASN A 253 -20.66 -20.07 8.52
C ASN A 253 -19.61 -20.24 7.41
N ALA A 254 -18.63 -19.36 7.37
CA ALA A 254 -17.48 -19.51 6.49
C ALA A 254 -16.23 -19.17 7.29
N THR A 255 -15.28 -20.09 7.16
CA THR A 255 -13.91 -20.23 7.65
C THR A 255 -12.99 -19.01 7.41
N ILE A 256 -13.50 -17.78 7.51
CA ILE A 256 -12.73 -16.56 7.35
C ILE A 256 -12.44 -16.01 8.74
N ASN A 257 -11.25 -16.30 9.25
CA ASN A 257 -10.82 -15.78 10.54
C ASN A 257 -10.62 -14.26 10.44
N ASP A 258 -11.50 -13.47 11.07
CA ASP A 258 -11.22 -12.06 11.34
C ASP A 258 -9.91 -11.95 12.15
N PRO A 259 -8.95 -11.10 11.75
CA PRO A 259 -7.71 -10.89 12.51
C PRO A 259 -7.96 -10.44 13.95
N VAL A 260 -9.11 -9.85 14.25
CA VAL A 260 -9.53 -9.44 15.61
C VAL A 260 -10.47 -10.46 16.27
N LYS A 261 -10.75 -11.59 15.62
CA LYS A 261 -11.63 -12.68 16.10
C LYS A 261 -13.03 -12.20 16.54
N ARG A 262 -13.60 -11.20 15.86
CA ARG A 262 -15.01 -10.82 16.08
C ARG A 262 -15.92 -11.93 15.54
N VAL A 263 -17.17 -11.94 15.99
CA VAL A 263 -18.14 -12.98 15.63
C VAL A 263 -18.34 -13.00 14.11
N ASP A 264 -17.91 -14.10 13.49
CA ASP A 264 -17.83 -14.30 12.03
C ASP A 264 -19.18 -14.11 11.31
N SER A 265 -20.31 -14.25 12.02
CA SER A 265 -21.65 -14.09 11.46
C SER A 265 -22.06 -12.64 11.15
N ALA A 266 -21.25 -11.65 11.56
CA ALA A 266 -21.61 -10.23 11.41
C ALA A 266 -20.76 -9.46 10.39
N LEU A 267 -19.59 -9.97 9.98
CA LEU A 267 -18.67 -9.28 9.09
C LEU A 267 -18.54 -9.98 7.73
N ARG A 268 -18.49 -9.18 6.67
CA ARG A 268 -18.33 -9.59 5.28
C ARG A 268 -17.15 -8.83 4.67
N PRO A 269 -16.05 -9.51 4.34
CA PRO A 269 -14.95 -8.88 3.65
C PRO A 269 -15.32 -8.61 2.19
N VAL A 270 -14.95 -7.43 1.71
CA VAL A 270 -15.02 -7.05 0.29
C VAL A 270 -13.58 -6.97 -0.23
N PHE A 271 -13.26 -7.87 -1.14
CA PHE A 271 -11.92 -8.04 -1.69
C PHE A 271 -11.76 -7.33 -3.03
N PRO A 272 -10.59 -6.72 -3.30
CA PRO A 272 -10.23 -6.37 -4.65
C PRO A 272 -10.00 -7.67 -5.44
N ALA A 273 -10.42 -7.66 -6.70
CA ALA A 273 -10.21 -8.71 -7.68
C ALA A 273 -9.74 -8.10 -9.01
N ALA A 274 -9.31 -8.94 -9.94
CA ALA A 274 -8.85 -8.56 -11.27
C ALA A 274 -9.39 -9.58 -12.27
N SER A 275 -9.47 -9.27 -13.55
CA SER A 275 -9.97 -10.21 -14.56
C SER A 275 -8.91 -11.22 -15.02
N ASP A 276 -7.63 -10.91 -14.82
CA ASP A 276 -6.45 -11.68 -15.23
C ASP A 276 -5.87 -12.57 -14.11
N GLN A 277 -6.72 -12.94 -13.14
CA GLN A 277 -6.33 -13.70 -11.95
C GLN A 277 -5.66 -15.05 -12.28
N ALA A 278 -5.89 -15.60 -13.45
CA ALA A 278 -5.17 -16.78 -13.91
C ALA A 278 -3.63 -16.59 -13.90
N LEU A 279 -3.11 -15.40 -14.19
CA LEU A 279 -1.66 -15.15 -14.29
C LEU A 279 -0.99 -14.76 -12.97
N LYS A 280 -1.74 -14.23 -12.01
CA LYS A 280 -1.24 -13.87 -10.66
C LYS A 280 -1.47 -14.97 -9.62
N TYR A 281 -2.49 -15.81 -9.82
CA TYR A 281 -2.95 -16.82 -8.84
C TYR A 281 -2.94 -18.26 -9.39
N SER A 282 -2.07 -18.59 -10.35
CA SER A 282 -1.82 -19.97 -10.82
C SER A 282 -1.10 -20.84 -9.76
N VAL A 283 -1.56 -20.79 -8.51
CA VAL A 283 -1.13 -21.69 -7.45
C VAL A 283 -2.38 -22.28 -6.80
N ASN A 284 -2.40 -23.61 -6.79
CA ASN A 284 -3.40 -24.52 -6.25
C ASN A 284 -4.40 -23.91 -5.22
N PRO A 285 -5.71 -23.94 -5.48
CA PRO A 285 -6.76 -23.43 -4.58
C PRO A 285 -6.85 -24.17 -3.23
N LEU A 286 -6.07 -25.23 -3.02
CA LEU A 286 -5.98 -25.96 -1.74
C LEU A 286 -5.14 -25.23 -0.68
N ASN A 287 -4.41 -24.16 -1.03
CA ASN A 287 -3.59 -23.38 -0.10
C ASN A 287 -4.01 -21.89 -0.14
N GLY A 288 -5.05 -21.55 0.62
CA GLY A 288 -5.69 -20.24 0.63
C GLY A 288 -4.88 -19.06 1.20
N GLY A 289 -5.46 -17.86 1.06
CA GLY A 289 -4.96 -16.57 1.56
C GLY A 289 -4.77 -16.52 3.09
N TYR A 290 -4.02 -15.54 3.58
CA TYR A 290 -3.68 -15.26 5.00
C TYR A 290 -3.30 -16.42 5.95
N GLY A 291 -3.27 -17.68 5.48
CA GLY A 291 -3.02 -18.89 6.28
C GLY A 291 -1.67 -19.56 6.07
N VAL A 292 -0.82 -19.07 5.16
CA VAL A 292 0.51 -19.70 4.91
C VAL A 292 1.67 -18.70 4.99
N ALA A 293 1.48 -17.57 5.68
CA ALA A 293 2.64 -16.81 6.14
C ALA A 293 3.40 -17.69 7.14
N PHE A 294 4.61 -18.10 6.75
CA PHE A 294 5.55 -19.01 7.42
C PHE A 294 5.44 -20.50 7.06
N LYS A 295 5.95 -20.85 5.86
CA LYS A 295 7.16 -21.67 5.65
C LYS A 295 7.15 -22.25 4.24
N SER A 296 8.13 -21.91 3.40
CA SER A 296 8.86 -22.93 2.64
C SER A 296 10.10 -22.31 1.99
N ALA A 297 11.23 -22.97 2.19
CA ALA A 297 12.43 -22.77 1.38
C ALA A 297 12.10 -23.11 -0.09
N THR A 298 12.31 -22.18 -1.01
CA THR A 298 12.13 -22.42 -2.44
C THR A 298 13.27 -21.77 -3.24
N THR A 299 13.77 -22.51 -4.22
CA THR A 299 14.89 -22.17 -5.11
C THR A 299 14.41 -21.38 -6.33
N ALA A 300 15.35 -20.92 -7.17
CA ALA A 300 15.09 -20.07 -8.34
C ALA A 300 14.05 -20.64 -9.34
N ALA A 301 13.89 -21.97 -9.42
CA ALA A 301 12.91 -22.62 -10.30
C ALA A 301 11.45 -22.53 -9.80
N THR A 302 11.24 -22.24 -8.52
CA THR A 302 9.91 -22.19 -7.86
C THR A 302 9.40 -20.78 -7.62
N VAL A 303 10.13 -19.75 -8.07
CA VAL A 303 9.75 -18.33 -7.96
C VAL A 303 8.48 -18.02 -8.76
N LEU A 304 8.21 -18.77 -9.84
CA LEU A 304 6.96 -18.68 -10.62
C LEU A 304 5.73 -19.24 -9.87
N LEU A 305 5.95 -20.00 -8.81
CA LEU A 305 4.92 -20.65 -7.97
C LEU A 305 4.81 -19.99 -6.59
N ALA A 306 5.56 -18.91 -6.36
CA ALA A 306 5.55 -18.19 -5.11
C ALA A 306 4.19 -17.49 -4.90
N PRO A 307 3.47 -17.76 -3.79
CA PRO A 307 2.15 -17.19 -3.59
C PRO A 307 2.25 -15.68 -3.35
N VAL A 308 1.80 -14.90 -4.32
CA VAL A 308 1.39 -13.52 -4.08
C VAL A 308 -0.03 -13.60 -3.51
N ARG A 309 -0.15 -13.07 -2.31
CA ARG A 309 -1.30 -13.15 -1.41
C ARG A 309 -2.55 -12.50 -2.04
N TYR A 310 -3.70 -12.66 -1.39
CA TYR A 310 -5.06 -12.14 -1.70
C TYR A 310 -6.01 -13.14 -2.40
N ALA A 311 -7.31 -12.81 -2.30
CA ALA A 311 -8.47 -13.68 -2.19
C ALA A 311 -8.59 -14.86 -3.19
N GLU A 312 -9.34 -15.89 -2.79
CA GLU A 312 -9.72 -17.00 -3.69
C GLU A 312 -10.36 -16.49 -4.98
N THR A 313 -10.08 -17.17 -6.09
CA THR A 313 -10.69 -16.94 -7.39
C THR A 313 -12.21 -16.97 -7.28
N GLY A 314 -12.87 -15.85 -7.61
CA GLY A 314 -14.31 -15.71 -7.55
C GLY A 314 -14.82 -14.71 -8.57
N THR A 315 -15.99 -14.97 -9.13
CA THR A 315 -16.75 -14.00 -9.94
C THR A 315 -17.71 -13.24 -9.02
N PRO A 316 -17.95 -11.93 -9.27
CA PRO A 316 -18.87 -11.17 -8.44
C PRO A 316 -20.28 -11.72 -8.65
N THR A 317 -20.90 -12.21 -7.58
CA THR A 317 -22.29 -12.65 -7.59
C THR A 317 -23.20 -11.47 -7.31
N ALA A 318 -24.30 -11.35 -8.07
CA ALA A 318 -25.32 -10.35 -7.79
C ALA A 318 -25.89 -10.54 -6.38
N VAL A 319 -25.97 -9.47 -5.60
CA VAL A 319 -26.44 -9.53 -4.22
C VAL A 319 -27.96 -9.72 -4.21
N SER A 320 -28.43 -10.93 -3.90
CA SER A 320 -29.86 -11.26 -3.78
C SER A 320 -30.28 -11.45 -2.31
N PRO A 321 -31.50 -11.00 -1.93
CA PRO A 321 -32.10 -11.38 -0.64
C PRO A 321 -32.31 -12.89 -0.57
N GLY A 322 -31.80 -13.52 0.50
CA GLY A 322 -31.84 -14.98 0.69
C GLY A 322 -30.63 -15.73 0.11
N GLY A 323 -29.80 -15.05 -0.70
CA GLY A 323 -28.50 -15.56 -1.10
C GLY A 323 -27.48 -15.49 0.05
N VAL A 324 -26.60 -16.49 0.10
CA VAL A 324 -25.47 -16.51 1.04
C VAL A 324 -24.29 -15.77 0.40
N HIS A 325 -23.79 -14.72 1.07
CA HIS A 325 -22.63 -13.93 0.60
C HIS A 325 -21.56 -13.84 1.70
N PRO A 326 -20.71 -14.86 1.89
CA PRO A 326 -19.74 -14.88 2.99
C PRO A 326 -18.61 -13.85 2.77
N LYS A 327 -18.41 -13.42 1.53
CA LYS A 327 -17.45 -12.44 1.05
C LYS A 327 -17.93 -11.92 -0.31
N ASP A 328 -17.43 -10.75 -0.71
CA ASP A 328 -17.72 -10.17 -2.02
C ASP A 328 -16.47 -9.55 -2.66
N TYR A 329 -16.59 -9.15 -3.92
CA TYR A 329 -15.47 -8.68 -4.74
C TYR A 329 -15.78 -7.39 -5.50
N TYR A 330 -14.75 -6.63 -5.85
CA TYR A 330 -14.80 -5.53 -6.82
C TYR A 330 -13.57 -5.57 -7.73
N PHE A 331 -13.70 -5.20 -9.00
CA PHE A 331 -12.68 -5.47 -10.02
C PHE A 331 -11.95 -4.23 -10.54
N GLY A 332 -12.61 -3.09 -10.53
CA GLY A 332 -11.97 -1.83 -10.96
C GLY A 332 -12.37 -0.61 -10.20
N ARG A 333 -13.59 -0.59 -9.65
CA ARG A 333 -14.10 0.58 -8.95
C ARG A 333 -14.97 0.14 -7.79
N LEU A 334 -14.86 0.81 -6.65
CA LEU A 334 -15.74 0.59 -5.51
C LEU A 334 -16.15 1.95 -4.96
N ARG A 335 -17.44 2.23 -5.03
CA ARG A 335 -18.04 3.47 -4.49
C ARG A 335 -18.71 3.14 -3.17
N VAL A 336 -18.32 3.85 -2.13
CA VAL A 336 -18.73 3.59 -0.75
C VAL A 336 -19.58 4.73 -0.23
N PHE A 337 -20.74 4.33 0.27
CA PHE A 337 -21.71 5.14 0.99
C PHE A 337 -21.74 4.64 2.44
N SER A 338 -22.40 5.38 3.34
CA SER A 338 -22.45 4.97 4.76
C SER A 338 -23.03 3.57 4.98
N ASN A 339 -24.09 3.20 4.25
CA ASN A 339 -24.82 1.94 4.41
C ASN A 339 -24.86 1.03 3.18
N ARG A 340 -24.16 1.39 2.10
CA ARG A 340 -24.16 0.64 0.84
C ARG A 340 -22.86 0.80 0.07
N MET A 341 -22.55 -0.19 -0.75
CA MET A 341 -21.41 -0.15 -1.67
C MET A 341 -21.83 -0.53 -3.07
N TYR A 342 -21.24 0.14 -4.06
CA TYR A 342 -21.45 -0.14 -5.47
C TYR A 342 -20.13 -0.59 -6.08
N PRO A 343 -19.91 -1.91 -6.26
CA PRO A 343 -18.78 -2.41 -7.02
C PRO A 343 -18.97 -2.12 -8.51
N ASP A 344 -17.85 -1.90 -9.20
CA ASP A 344 -17.70 -1.80 -10.64
C ASP A 344 -18.64 -0.77 -11.29
N GLY A 345 -18.83 -0.80 -12.60
CA GLY A 345 -19.57 0.20 -13.38
C GLY A 345 -21.08 0.20 -13.18
N LEU A 346 -21.57 -0.40 -12.09
CA LEU A 346 -22.99 -0.41 -11.77
C LEU A 346 -23.53 1.02 -11.68
N THR A 347 -24.67 1.25 -12.32
CA THR A 347 -25.32 2.56 -12.29
C THR A 347 -25.69 2.91 -10.86
N LEU A 348 -25.34 4.13 -10.45
CA LEU A 348 -25.83 4.65 -9.17
C LEU A 348 -27.36 4.71 -9.24
N GLY A 349 -28.02 4.74 -8.10
CA GLY A 349 -29.48 4.81 -8.11
C GLY A 349 -30.07 5.00 -6.73
N ALA A 350 -31.39 5.26 -6.73
CA ALA A 350 -32.18 5.11 -5.52
C ALA A 350 -31.97 3.71 -4.93
N PRO A 351 -32.06 3.53 -3.60
CA PRO A 351 -32.01 2.21 -3.01
C PRO A 351 -33.01 1.30 -3.72
N ALA A 352 -32.53 0.24 -4.38
CA ALA A 352 -33.42 -0.76 -4.93
C ALA A 352 -34.22 -1.36 -3.77
N THR A 353 -35.54 -1.18 -3.81
CA THR A 353 -36.51 -1.73 -2.84
C THR A 353 -37.00 -3.12 -3.26
N THR A 354 -36.61 -3.58 -4.45
CA THR A 354 -36.98 -4.85 -5.07
C THR A 354 -35.74 -5.57 -5.60
N ALA A 355 -35.72 -6.89 -5.44
CA ALA A 355 -34.58 -7.78 -5.67
C ALA A 355 -34.37 -8.18 -7.14
N PRO A 356 -33.14 -8.53 -7.57
CA PRO A 356 -31.86 -8.48 -6.85
C PRO A 356 -31.34 -7.04 -6.65
N PHE A 357 -30.54 -6.80 -5.61
CA PHE A 357 -29.99 -5.46 -5.34
C PHE A 357 -28.84 -5.15 -6.30
N ASN A 358 -28.84 -3.94 -6.86
CA ASN A 358 -27.72 -3.41 -7.67
C ASN A 358 -26.59 -2.83 -6.78
N TYR A 359 -26.53 -3.19 -5.50
CA TYR A 359 -25.58 -2.71 -4.52
C TYR A 359 -25.38 -3.74 -3.40
N MET A 360 -24.25 -3.68 -2.72
CA MET A 360 -24.02 -4.42 -1.48
C MET A 360 -24.58 -3.60 -0.31
N PRO A 361 -25.54 -4.10 0.51
CA PRO A 361 -26.13 -3.39 1.64
C PRO A 361 -25.19 -3.38 2.86
N TYR A 362 -23.95 -2.92 2.64
CA TYR A 362 -22.81 -3.11 3.52
C TYR A 362 -22.41 -1.79 4.16
N THR A 363 -22.14 -1.85 5.46
CA THR A 363 -21.65 -0.72 6.27
C THR A 363 -20.21 -1.03 6.68
N ILE A 364 -19.26 -0.14 6.38
CA ILE A 364 -17.86 -0.36 6.77
C ILE A 364 -17.72 -0.32 8.29
N ARG A 365 -16.99 -1.31 8.83
CA ARG A 365 -16.59 -1.39 10.24
C ARG A 365 -15.08 -1.30 10.42
N GLY A 366 -14.32 -1.69 9.42
CA GLY A 366 -12.91 -1.37 9.34
C GLY A 366 -12.29 -1.70 8.02
N VAL A 367 -11.03 -1.35 7.90
CA VAL A 367 -10.21 -1.50 6.70
C VAL A 367 -8.95 -2.22 7.11
N GLU A 368 -8.63 -3.28 6.39
CA GLU A 368 -7.34 -3.90 6.49
C GLU A 368 -6.46 -3.39 5.35
N VAL A 369 -5.35 -2.78 5.73
CA VAL A 369 -4.35 -2.26 4.79
C VAL A 369 -3.13 -3.15 4.89
N SER A 370 -2.67 -3.64 3.74
CA SER A 370 -1.42 -4.39 3.64
C SER A 370 -0.48 -3.72 2.66
N VAL A 371 0.78 -3.56 3.05
CA VAL A 371 1.82 -2.96 2.23
C VAL A 371 2.96 -3.95 2.05
N THR A 372 3.49 -4.05 0.84
CA THR A 372 4.72 -4.80 0.56
C THR A 372 5.82 -3.81 0.25
N VAL A 373 6.87 -3.84 1.08
CA VAL A 373 8.01 -2.93 0.98
C VAL A 373 9.26 -3.76 0.67
N LEU A 374 10.08 -3.30 -0.26
CA LEU A 374 11.35 -3.97 -0.56
C LEU A 374 12.41 -3.64 0.49
N THR A 375 13.29 -4.59 0.79
CA THR A 375 14.51 -4.30 1.54
C THR A 375 15.43 -3.35 0.76
N PRO A 376 16.36 -2.64 1.43
CA PRO A 376 17.34 -1.81 0.77
C PRO A 376 18.07 -2.53 -0.38
N ASP A 377 18.42 -3.81 -0.21
CA ASP A 377 19.06 -4.59 -1.26
C ASP A 377 18.15 -4.87 -2.45
N GLY A 378 16.89 -5.25 -2.21
CA GLY A 378 15.92 -5.44 -3.29
C GLY A 378 15.64 -4.15 -4.07
N SER A 379 15.58 -3.02 -3.37
CA SER A 379 15.43 -1.71 -4.02
C SER A 379 16.66 -1.33 -4.87
N LYS A 380 17.87 -1.67 -4.42
CA LYS A 380 19.11 -1.44 -5.19
C LYS A 380 19.13 -2.33 -6.44
N GLU A 381 18.79 -3.59 -6.30
CA GLU A 381 18.73 -4.53 -7.42
C GLU A 381 17.70 -4.10 -8.46
N LEU A 382 16.48 -3.78 -8.03
CA LEU A 382 15.42 -3.29 -8.91
C LEU A 382 15.83 -2.02 -9.65
N ARG A 383 16.40 -1.05 -8.93
CA ARG A 383 16.92 0.18 -9.55
C ARG A 383 18.06 -0.10 -10.52
N GLY A 384 18.98 -1.00 -10.17
CA GLY A 384 20.06 -1.41 -11.07
C GLY A 384 19.53 -1.95 -12.40
N LEU A 385 18.48 -2.79 -12.37
CA LEU A 385 17.83 -3.29 -13.58
C LEU A 385 17.07 -2.21 -14.35
N GLN A 386 16.42 -1.27 -13.66
CA GLN A 386 15.74 -0.14 -14.29
C GLN A 386 16.74 0.77 -15.01
N MET A 387 17.90 1.03 -14.39
CA MET A 387 18.99 1.81 -14.97
C MET A 387 19.61 1.11 -16.19
N LEU A 388 19.89 -0.19 -16.09
CA LEU A 388 20.47 -0.97 -17.19
C LEU A 388 19.57 -0.99 -18.44
N ASN A 389 18.26 -1.02 -18.24
CA ASN A 389 17.29 -1.13 -19.33
C ASN A 389 16.78 0.22 -19.85
N ASP A 390 17.24 1.35 -19.28
CA ASP A 390 16.71 2.70 -19.52
C ASP A 390 15.16 2.77 -19.43
N ASN A 391 14.58 1.93 -18.58
CA ASN A 391 13.14 1.64 -18.58
C ASN A 391 12.56 1.74 -17.18
N GLN A 392 11.39 2.37 -17.07
CA GLN A 392 10.59 2.38 -15.85
C GLN A 392 10.11 0.97 -15.49
N LYS A 393 9.98 0.08 -16.49
CA LYS A 393 9.62 -1.32 -16.34
C LYS A 393 10.84 -2.24 -16.52
N VAL A 394 11.01 -3.20 -15.64
CA VAL A 394 11.93 -4.34 -15.82
C VAL A 394 11.16 -5.55 -16.38
N PRO A 395 11.81 -6.61 -16.87
CA PRO A 395 11.11 -7.84 -17.22
C PRO A 395 10.26 -8.36 -16.05
N GLU A 396 9.04 -8.82 -16.33
CA GLU A 396 8.07 -9.19 -15.29
C GLU A 396 8.58 -10.30 -14.36
N ALA A 397 9.32 -11.27 -14.91
CA ALA A 397 9.93 -12.35 -14.14
C ALA A 397 10.96 -11.83 -13.13
N ASP A 398 11.77 -10.84 -13.51
CA ASP A 398 12.76 -10.23 -12.63
C ASP A 398 12.11 -9.42 -11.52
N PHE A 399 11.08 -8.64 -11.86
CA PHE A 399 10.30 -7.91 -10.86
C PHE A 399 9.70 -8.87 -9.82
N LYS A 400 9.02 -9.93 -10.27
CA LYS A 400 8.44 -10.95 -9.38
C LYS A 400 9.50 -11.61 -8.50
N ARG A 401 10.66 -11.96 -9.06
CA ARG A 401 11.78 -12.53 -8.30
C ARG A 401 12.26 -11.59 -7.20
N ILE A 402 12.45 -10.31 -7.51
CA ILE A 402 12.91 -9.31 -6.54
C ILE A 402 11.89 -9.13 -5.42
N VAL A 403 10.61 -8.94 -5.76
CA VAL A 403 9.54 -8.83 -4.77
C VAL A 403 9.46 -10.09 -3.89
N TYR A 404 9.67 -11.26 -4.47
CA TYR A 404 9.67 -12.51 -3.72
C TYR A 404 10.85 -12.63 -2.72
N GLN A 405 12.07 -12.32 -3.17
CA GLN A 405 13.28 -12.48 -2.37
C GLN A 405 13.43 -11.37 -1.31
N HIS A 406 13.02 -10.16 -1.66
CA HIS A 406 13.31 -8.93 -0.89
C HIS A 406 12.06 -8.21 -0.38
N GLY A 407 10.86 -8.64 -0.75
CA GLY A 407 9.63 -8.09 -0.22
C GLY A 407 9.42 -8.46 1.25
N ARG A 408 8.99 -7.48 2.04
CA ARG A 408 8.45 -7.65 3.39
C ARG A 408 7.04 -7.10 3.40
N ASN A 409 6.11 -7.87 3.95
CA ASN A 409 4.72 -7.50 4.01
C ASN A 409 4.34 -7.11 5.43
N TYR A 410 3.65 -5.99 5.55
CA TYR A 410 3.13 -5.48 6.81
C TYR A 410 1.65 -5.18 6.63
N THR A 411 0.85 -5.66 7.57
CA THR A 411 -0.60 -5.48 7.55
C THR A 411 -1.05 -4.78 8.82
N ARG A 412 -2.03 -3.89 8.69
CA ARG A 412 -2.75 -3.30 9.81
C ARG A 412 -4.24 -3.36 9.59
N TYR A 413 -4.95 -3.83 10.61
CA TYR A 413 -6.38 -3.66 10.71
C TYR A 413 -6.69 -2.30 11.35
N ILE A 414 -7.47 -1.47 10.66
CA ILE A 414 -7.86 -0.13 11.12
C ILE A 414 -9.37 -0.12 11.32
N ARG A 415 -9.80 0.29 12.52
CA ARG A 415 -11.23 0.48 12.80
C ARG A 415 -11.69 1.80 12.21
N VAL A 416 -12.77 1.77 11.45
CA VAL A 416 -13.40 2.98 10.90
C VAL A 416 -14.48 3.43 11.89
N LEU A 417 -14.31 4.62 12.47
CA LEU A 417 -15.26 5.19 13.44
C LEU A 417 -16.36 6.01 12.76
N ALA A 418 -16.32 6.10 11.43
CA ALA A 418 -17.16 6.96 10.59
C ALA A 418 -18.67 6.76 10.72
N ASN A 419 -19.10 5.60 11.22
CA ASN A 419 -20.50 5.26 11.43
C ASN A 419 -20.72 5.05 12.93
N GLY A 420 -21.10 6.13 13.64
CA GLY A 420 -21.45 6.05 15.06
C GLY A 420 -22.33 4.83 15.35
N GLY A 421 -21.76 3.88 16.06
CA GLY A 421 -22.33 2.56 16.35
C GLY A 421 -21.39 1.72 17.18
#